data_AF-A0A2G6RA52-F1
#
_entry.id   AF-A0A2G6RA52-F1
#
_cell.length_a   1.000
_cell.length_b   1.000
_cell.length_c   1.000
_cell.angle_alpha   90.00
_cell.angle_beta   90.00
_cell.angle_gamma   90.00
#
_symmetry.space_group_name_H-M   'P 1'
#
loop_
_entity.id
_entity.type
_entity.pdbx_description
1 polymer ?
#
loop_
_entity_poly.entity_id
_entity_poly.type
_entity_poly.pdbx_seq_one_letter_code
_entity_poly.pdbx_strand_id
1 'polypeptide(L)'
;MKKILLFILFVGIGLAGFTQETQWQSRSFTSQKDKLKQINNTKIYPNPCKIDKVTIASPDNNITEITITNIAGKEVFRKKYSLSEKKVKVGLSGIPNGIYLVRILSNESKPIVKKLIVSKN
;
A
#
# COMPACT_ATOMS: atom_id res chain seq x y z
N MET A 1 44.72 -54.85 22.35
CA MET A 1 43.94 -55.00 21.10
C MET A 1 42.42 -54.80 21.25
N LYS A 2 41.87 -54.56 22.47
CA LYS A 2 40.43 -54.24 22.65
C LYS A 2 40.12 -52.74 22.62
N LYS A 3 41.13 -51.89 22.83
CA LYS A 3 41.01 -50.42 22.85
C LYS A 3 41.01 -49.77 21.46
N ILE A 4 41.50 -50.46 20.44
CA ILE A 4 41.48 -49.98 19.04
C ILE A 4 40.07 -50.09 18.43
N LEU A 5 39.28 -51.08 18.87
CA LEU A 5 37.89 -51.28 18.45
C LEU A 5 36.96 -50.17 18.95
N LEU A 6 37.23 -49.62 20.15
CA LEU A 6 36.48 -48.52 20.75
C LEU A 6 36.72 -47.17 20.04
N PHE A 7 37.88 -47.00 19.39
CA PHE A 7 38.21 -45.77 18.68
C PHE A 7 37.48 -45.65 17.33
N ILE A 8 37.22 -46.79 16.66
CA ILE A 8 36.44 -46.84 15.41
C ILE A 8 34.94 -46.55 15.67
N LEU A 9 34.44 -46.83 16.87
CA LEU A 9 33.04 -46.54 17.24
C LEU A 9 32.75 -45.04 17.40
N PHE A 10 33.77 -44.21 17.64
CA PHE A 10 33.60 -42.77 17.88
C PHE A 10 33.76 -41.90 16.63
N VAL A 11 34.36 -42.43 15.56
CA VAL A 11 34.51 -41.70 14.27
C VAL A 11 33.26 -41.86 13.38
N GLY A 12 32.41 -42.85 13.65
CA GLY A 12 31.20 -43.16 12.86
C GLY A 12 29.96 -42.30 13.13
N ILE A 13 29.97 -41.42 14.13
CA ILE A 13 28.78 -40.65 14.56
C ILE A 13 28.83 -39.18 14.07
N GLY A 14 29.75 -38.86 13.15
CA GLY A 14 29.95 -37.49 12.65
C GLY A 14 29.12 -37.06 11.43
N LEU A 15 28.40 -37.96 10.74
CA LEU A 15 27.87 -37.65 9.40
C LEU A 15 26.36 -37.87 9.19
N ALA A 16 25.57 -38.17 10.23
CA ALA A 16 24.12 -38.43 10.07
C ALA A 16 23.20 -37.39 10.75
N GLY A 17 23.73 -36.23 11.18
CA GLY A 17 22.99 -35.28 12.03
C GLY A 17 22.43 -34.01 11.37
N PHE A 18 22.74 -33.71 10.11
CA PHE A 18 22.27 -32.48 9.46
C PHE A 18 21.84 -32.70 8.00
N THR A 19 20.68 -33.34 7.81
CA THR A 19 19.85 -33.01 6.66
C THR A 19 18.49 -32.57 7.22
N GLN A 20 18.40 -31.33 7.69
CA GLN A 20 17.10 -30.67 7.67
C GLN A 20 16.79 -30.46 6.19
N GLU A 21 15.95 -31.33 5.65
CA GLU A 21 15.20 -31.03 4.46
C GLU A 21 14.48 -29.70 4.73
N THR A 22 14.92 -28.63 4.08
CA THR A 22 14.14 -27.40 4.02
C THR A 22 12.92 -27.71 3.15
N GLN A 23 11.93 -28.33 3.79
CA GLN A 23 10.60 -28.44 3.24
C GLN A 23 10.19 -27.00 2.94
N TRP A 24 10.16 -26.62 1.67
CA TRP A 24 9.52 -25.40 1.21
C TRP A 24 8.03 -25.58 1.47
N GLN A 25 7.65 -25.42 2.73
CA GLN A 25 6.32 -25.04 3.13
C GLN A 25 6.15 -23.69 2.48
N SER A 26 5.64 -23.69 1.25
CA SER A 26 4.94 -22.57 0.67
C SER A 26 3.92 -22.19 1.74
N ARG A 27 4.30 -21.24 2.61
CA ARG A 27 3.34 -20.32 3.19
C ARG A 27 2.76 -19.66 1.95
N SER A 28 1.73 -20.29 1.39
CA SER A 28 0.81 -19.64 0.51
C SER A 28 0.60 -18.31 1.18
N PHE A 29 0.98 -17.23 0.50
CA PHE A 29 0.56 -15.90 0.88
C PHE A 29 -0.94 -15.83 0.61
N THR A 30 -1.71 -16.68 1.28
CA THR A 30 -3.05 -16.37 1.72
C THR A 30 -2.85 -15.36 2.84
N SER A 31 -2.34 -14.20 2.44
CA SER A 31 -2.68 -12.95 3.09
C SER A 31 -4.16 -13.05 3.35
N GLN A 32 -4.52 -12.82 4.61
CA GLN A 32 -5.87 -12.52 5.05
C GLN A 32 -6.43 -11.37 4.20
N LYS A 33 -6.73 -11.63 2.93
CA LYS A 33 -7.34 -10.71 1.98
C LYS A 33 -8.87 -10.73 2.12
N ASP A 34 -9.38 -11.60 3.00
CA ASP A 34 -10.81 -11.88 3.13
C ASP A 34 -11.41 -11.58 4.52
N LYS A 35 -10.64 -11.09 5.50
CA LYS A 35 -11.24 -10.41 6.67
C LYS A 35 -11.25 -8.90 6.45
N LEU A 36 -12.31 -8.48 5.77
CA LEU A 36 -12.72 -7.09 5.55
C LEU A 36 -11.85 -6.33 4.54
N LYS A 37 -12.07 -6.63 3.25
CA LYS A 37 -11.96 -5.59 2.21
C LYS A 37 -12.99 -4.52 2.59
N GLN A 38 -12.61 -3.60 3.48
CA GLN A 38 -13.38 -2.39 3.74
C GLN A 38 -13.58 -1.76 2.36
N ILE A 39 -14.80 -1.89 1.82
CA ILE A 39 -15.11 -1.40 0.48
C ILE A 39 -15.04 0.11 0.59
N ASN A 40 -13.87 0.63 0.30
CA ASN A 40 -13.60 2.04 0.35
C ASN A 40 -14.22 2.66 -0.89
N ASN A 41 -15.43 3.21 -0.71
CA ASN A 41 -16.23 3.76 -1.79
C ASN A 41 -15.77 5.18 -2.19
N THR A 42 -14.58 5.62 -1.76
CA THR A 42 -14.01 6.90 -2.17
C THR A 42 -13.75 6.89 -3.68
N LYS A 43 -14.20 7.91 -4.39
CA LYS A 43 -14.08 8.05 -5.85
C LYS A 43 -13.38 9.36 -6.18
N ILE A 44 -12.54 9.33 -7.24
CA ILE A 44 -11.88 10.51 -7.80
C ILE A 44 -12.25 10.57 -9.27
N TYR A 45 -12.92 11.64 -9.68
CA TYR A 45 -13.42 11.79 -11.04
C TYR A 45 -13.50 13.26 -11.49
N PRO A 46 -13.29 13.56 -12.77
CA PRO A 46 -12.86 12.62 -13.82
C PRO A 46 -11.41 12.17 -13.64
N ASN A 47 -11.09 10.96 -14.12
CA ASN A 47 -9.73 10.43 -14.15
C ASN A 47 -9.58 9.53 -15.39
N PRO A 48 -8.84 9.93 -16.44
CA PRO A 48 -7.98 11.12 -16.51
C PRO A 48 -8.75 12.45 -16.42
N CYS A 49 -8.16 13.42 -15.74
CA CYS A 49 -8.70 14.76 -15.59
C CYS A 49 -8.21 15.64 -16.74
N LYS A 50 -9.14 16.03 -17.63
CA LYS A 50 -8.88 16.90 -18.79
C LYS A 50 -9.07 18.39 -18.51
N ILE A 51 -9.63 18.72 -17.35
CA ILE A 51 -9.99 20.08 -16.93
C ILE A 51 -9.26 20.43 -15.63
N ASP A 52 -9.26 21.71 -15.25
CA ASP A 52 -8.59 22.18 -14.02
C ASP A 52 -9.33 21.85 -12.72
N LYS A 53 -10.22 20.84 -12.72
CA LYS A 53 -10.99 20.47 -11.52
C LYS A 53 -11.23 18.98 -11.44
N VAL A 54 -10.97 18.41 -10.27
CA VAL A 54 -11.29 17.02 -9.93
C VAL A 54 -12.22 16.99 -8.72
N THR A 55 -13.16 16.05 -8.74
CA THR A 55 -14.06 15.79 -7.61
C THR A 55 -13.57 14.57 -6.85
N ILE A 56 -13.44 14.71 -5.54
CA ILE A 56 -13.14 13.63 -4.62
C ILE A 56 -14.38 13.42 -3.76
N ALA A 57 -14.98 12.24 -3.84
CA ALA A 57 -16.18 11.88 -3.10
C ALA A 57 -15.86 10.70 -2.18
N SER A 58 -16.19 10.81 -0.90
CA SER A 58 -16.01 9.80 0.14
C SER A 58 -17.35 9.62 0.86
N PRO A 59 -18.26 8.77 0.37
CA PRO A 59 -19.61 8.62 0.92
C PRO A 59 -19.63 8.15 2.37
N ASP A 60 -18.68 7.30 2.72
CA ASP A 60 -18.64 6.58 3.99
C ASP A 60 -17.84 7.34 5.06
N ASN A 61 -16.99 8.29 4.67
CA ASN A 61 -16.09 8.99 5.59
C ASN A 61 -15.97 10.48 5.26
N ASN A 62 -15.92 11.31 6.30
CA ASN A 62 -15.68 12.74 6.16
C ASN A 62 -14.22 13.03 5.80
N ILE A 63 -14.00 13.87 4.80
CA ILE A 63 -12.66 14.25 4.34
C ILE A 63 -12.13 15.35 5.27
N THR A 64 -10.93 15.15 5.80
CA THR A 64 -10.27 16.09 6.72
C THR A 64 -9.04 16.74 6.10
N GLU A 65 -8.36 16.01 5.22
CA GLU A 65 -7.22 16.53 4.46
C GLU A 65 -7.13 15.84 3.10
N ILE A 66 -6.79 16.63 2.09
CA ILE A 66 -6.33 16.12 0.80
C ILE A 66 -4.92 16.62 0.55
N THR A 67 -4.04 15.70 0.18
CA THR A 67 -2.69 15.99 -0.29
C THR A 67 -2.51 15.37 -1.67
N ILE A 68 -1.98 16.15 -2.63
CA ILE A 68 -1.60 15.66 -3.95
C ILE A 68 -0.08 15.74 -4.06
N THR A 69 0.54 14.62 -4.40
CA THR A 69 1.99 14.51 -4.61
C THR A 69 2.27 14.00 -6.02
N ASN A 70 3.34 14.46 -6.65
CA ASN A 70 3.81 13.87 -7.91
C ASN A 70 4.54 12.54 -7.65
N ILE A 71 4.93 11.84 -8.72
CA ILE A 71 5.65 10.56 -8.62
C ILE A 71 7.03 10.65 -7.93
N ALA A 72 7.63 11.85 -7.88
CA ALA A 72 8.88 12.11 -7.19
C ALA A 72 8.69 12.42 -5.69
N GLY A 73 7.44 12.39 -5.19
CA GLY A 73 7.11 12.69 -3.80
C GLY A 73 6.97 14.18 -3.47
N LYS A 74 7.08 15.09 -4.46
CA LYS A 74 6.85 16.52 -4.25
C LYS A 74 5.36 16.79 -4.03
N GLU A 75 5.04 17.43 -2.92
CA GLU A 75 3.71 17.96 -2.64
C GLU A 75 3.40 19.14 -3.56
N VAL A 76 2.29 19.03 -4.31
CA VAL A 76 1.82 20.07 -5.24
C VAL A 76 0.50 20.70 -4.80
N PHE A 77 -0.19 20.08 -3.85
CA PHE A 77 -1.42 20.60 -3.26
C PHE A 77 -1.61 19.98 -1.88
N ARG A 78 -2.03 20.80 -0.91
CA ARG A 78 -2.51 20.36 0.39
C ARG A 78 -3.63 21.27 0.87
N LYS A 79 -4.71 20.68 1.34
CA LYS A 79 -5.81 21.42 1.96
C LYS A 79 -6.43 20.61 3.09
N LYS A 80 -6.59 21.25 4.25
CA LYS A 80 -7.35 20.74 5.40
C LYS A 80 -8.78 21.26 5.34
N TYR A 81 -9.71 20.43 5.78
CA TYR A 81 -11.15 20.71 5.82
C TYR A 81 -11.60 20.59 7.28
N SER A 82 -12.20 21.65 7.81
CA SER A 82 -12.69 21.72 9.20
C SER A 82 -14.11 21.18 9.35
N LEU A 83 -14.87 21.12 8.26
CA LEU A 83 -16.24 20.60 8.23
C LEU A 83 -16.24 19.20 7.63
N SER A 84 -17.22 18.38 8.05
CA SER A 84 -17.45 17.02 7.58
C SER A 84 -17.85 16.95 6.10
N GLU A 85 -16.90 17.20 5.20
CA GLU A 85 -17.14 17.21 3.75
C GLU A 85 -16.99 15.79 3.19
N LYS A 86 -18.12 15.18 2.78
CA LYS A 86 -18.11 13.90 2.05
C LYS A 86 -17.76 14.06 0.58
N LYS A 87 -17.75 15.28 0.04
CA LYS A 87 -17.48 15.56 -1.36
C LYS A 87 -16.85 16.94 -1.51
N VAL A 88 -15.69 16.96 -2.14
CA VAL A 88 -14.86 18.16 -2.30
C VAL A 88 -14.44 18.31 -3.76
N LYS A 89 -14.36 19.56 -4.22
CA LYS A 89 -13.80 19.90 -5.53
C LYS A 89 -12.41 20.49 -5.31
N VAL A 90 -11.42 19.94 -6.01
CA VAL A 90 -10.03 20.40 -5.96
C VAL A 90 -9.69 21.01 -7.31
N GLY A 91 -9.23 22.27 -7.27
CA GLY A 91 -8.66 22.93 -8.43
C GLY A 91 -7.26 22.40 -8.72
N LEU A 92 -6.97 22.14 -9.98
CA LEU A 92 -5.68 21.65 -10.49
C LEU A 92 -4.96 22.71 -11.34
N SER A 93 -5.35 23.99 -11.19
CA SER A 93 -4.70 25.11 -11.87
C SER A 93 -3.22 25.16 -11.46
N GLY A 94 -2.33 25.29 -12.44
CA GLY A 94 -0.89 25.27 -12.21
C GLY A 94 -0.27 23.89 -11.98
N ILE A 95 -1.06 22.80 -11.93
CA ILE A 95 -0.55 21.43 -11.89
C ILE A 95 -0.32 20.93 -13.34
N PRO A 96 0.91 20.57 -13.73
CA PRO A 96 1.22 20.06 -15.08
C PRO A 96 0.58 18.70 -15.36
N ASN A 97 0.53 18.34 -16.65
CA ASN A 97 0.13 17.00 -17.09
C ASN A 97 1.07 15.95 -16.50
N GLY A 98 0.51 14.82 -16.06
CA GLY A 98 1.28 13.75 -15.41
C GLY A 98 0.46 12.86 -14.47
N ILE A 99 1.18 12.01 -13.75
CA ILE A 99 0.63 11.07 -12.76
C ILE A 99 0.88 11.63 -11.36
N TYR A 100 -0.16 11.55 -10.53
CA TYR A 100 -0.16 12.05 -9.16
C TYR A 100 -0.76 11.01 -8.21
N LEU A 101 -0.34 11.10 -6.94
CA LEU A 101 -0.92 10.36 -5.83
C LEU A 101 -1.74 11.31 -4.97
N VAL A 102 -3.04 11.02 -4.86
CA VAL A 102 -3.98 11.74 -4.02
C VAL A 102 -4.15 10.98 -2.72
N ARG A 103 -3.63 11.55 -1.64
CA ARG A 103 -3.83 11.06 -0.28
C ARG A 103 -5.03 11.77 0.35
N ILE A 104 -5.96 10.99 0.88
CA ILE A 104 -7.17 11.45 1.56
C ILE A 104 -7.10 10.97 2.99
N LEU A 105 -7.17 11.92 3.93
CA LEU A 105 -7.36 11.64 5.35
C LEU A 105 -8.83 11.84 5.71
N SER A 106 -9.26 11.03 6.66
CA SER A 106 -10.58 11.08 7.26
C SER A 106 -10.45 10.89 8.77
N ASN A 107 -11.47 11.29 9.54
CA ASN A 107 -11.42 11.25 11.00
C ASN A 107 -11.23 9.84 11.58
N GLU A 108 -11.81 8.82 10.94
CA GLU A 108 -11.96 7.48 11.52
C GLU A 108 -11.41 6.35 10.65
N SER A 109 -10.80 6.67 9.50
CA SER A 109 -10.32 5.68 8.56
C SER A 109 -8.84 5.85 8.23
N LYS A 110 -8.20 4.73 7.88
CA LYS A 110 -6.81 4.73 7.44
C LYS A 110 -6.66 5.64 6.21
N PRO A 111 -5.52 6.35 6.08
CA PRO A 111 -5.23 7.16 4.90
C PRO A 111 -5.45 6.39 3.60
N ILE A 112 -6.16 6.99 2.67
CA ILE A 112 -6.50 6.39 1.38
C ILE A 112 -5.64 7.06 0.32
N VAL A 113 -4.97 6.27 -0.51
CA VAL A 113 -4.17 6.80 -1.63
C VAL A 113 -4.77 6.31 -2.94
N LYS A 114 -5.01 7.24 -3.88
CA LYS A 114 -5.51 6.94 -5.22
C LYS A 114 -4.67 7.64 -6.28
N LYS A 115 -4.46 6.94 -7.41
CA LYS A 115 -3.79 7.48 -8.59
C LYS A 115 -4.71 8.48 -9.31
N LEU A 116 -4.19 9.65 -9.64
CA LEU A 116 -4.84 10.66 -10.50
C LEU A 116 -3.96 10.89 -11.73
N ILE A 117 -4.58 10.89 -12.91
CA ILE A 117 -3.93 11.24 -14.17
C ILE A 117 -4.45 12.62 -14.58
N VAL A 118 -3.56 13.58 -14.78
CA VAL A 118 -3.88 14.92 -15.31
C VAL A 118 -3.41 14.98 -16.75
N SER A 119 -4.32 15.29 -17.66
CA SER A 119 -4.08 15.31 -19.11
C SER A 119 -4.92 16.40 -19.76
N LYS A 120 -4.52 17.66 -19.55
CA LYS A 120 -5.06 18.85 -20.21
C LYS A 120 -4.51 18.88 -21.64
N ASN A 121 -5.32 18.44 -22.60
CA ASN A 121 -5.08 18.53 -24.05
C ASN A 121 -6.39 18.93 -24.71
#